data_AF-A0A8T6Q0P0-F1
#
_entry.id   AF-A0A8T6Q0P0-F1
#
_cell.length_a   1.000
_cell.length_b   1.000
_cell.length_c   1.000
_cell.angle_alpha   90.00
_cell.angle_beta   90.00
_cell.angle_gamma   90.00
#
_symmetry.space_group_name_H-M   'P 1'
#
loop_
_entity.id
_entity.type
_entity.pdbx_description
1 polymer ?
#
loop_
_entity_poly.entity_id
_entity_poly.type
_entity_poly.pdbx_seq_one_letter_code
_entity_poly.pdbx_strand_id
1 'polypeptide(L)'
;VHNSEGITLTATARNARDELMPGQIITFSVTPEGATLSNTGEVLTDQYGQAKVTLTSDKVNVYTVTATMGKDVPVQSQVTVAVKADAKTAHVVSVVASPDTITADGVDSSTITSRVEDDYGFPVEGVDVRYALDTKGRPVVN
;
A
#
# COMPACT_ATOMS: atom_id res chain seq x y z
N VAL A 1 2.69 0.24 2.67
CA VAL A 1 1.92 0.26 3.93
C VAL A 1 1.11 -1.01 3.94
N HIS A 2 1.77 -2.10 4.35
CA HIS A 2 1.17 -3.40 4.56
C HIS A 2 1.64 -3.89 5.93
N ASN A 3 1.51 -3.02 6.92
CA ASN A 3 1.64 -3.37 8.31
C ASN A 3 0.24 -3.68 8.84
N SER A 4 0.16 -4.60 9.79
CA SER A 4 -0.96 -4.82 10.70
C SER A 4 -1.47 -3.56 11.43
N GLU A 5 -0.90 -2.37 11.16
CA GLU A 5 -1.23 -1.09 11.80
C GLU A 5 -2.20 -0.24 10.94
N GLY A 6 -2.37 -0.54 9.64
CA GLY A 6 -3.29 0.19 8.76
C GLY A 6 -2.98 1.69 8.61
N ILE A 7 -3.84 2.40 7.88
CA ILE A 7 -3.75 3.86 7.71
C ILE A 7 -4.97 4.50 8.35
N THR A 8 -4.77 5.32 9.39
CA THR A 8 -5.86 6.08 10.00
C THR A 8 -6.18 7.32 9.16
N LEU A 9 -7.42 7.40 8.69
CA LEU A 9 -8.01 8.51 7.98
C LEU A 9 -8.87 9.32 8.94
N THR A 10 -8.81 10.65 8.82
CA THR A 10 -9.57 11.57 9.66
C THR A 10 -10.42 12.48 8.78
N ALA A 11 -11.74 12.40 8.94
CA ALA A 11 -12.68 13.37 8.38
C ALA A 11 -12.96 14.46 9.42
N THR A 12 -12.93 15.73 9.02
CA THR A 12 -13.21 16.87 9.91
C THR A 12 -14.47 17.59 9.44
N ALA A 13 -15.47 17.66 10.31
CA ALA A 13 -16.72 18.36 10.07
C ALA A 13 -16.64 19.82 10.51
N ARG A 14 -16.90 20.73 9.57
CA ARG A 14 -16.92 22.18 9.81
C ARG A 14 -18.14 22.81 9.15
N ASN A 15 -18.69 23.86 9.76
CA ASN A 15 -19.76 24.64 9.18
C ASN A 15 -19.23 25.72 8.23
N ALA A 16 -20.13 26.51 7.62
CA ALA A 16 -19.75 27.59 6.70
C ALA A 16 -18.91 28.73 7.34
N ARG A 17 -18.79 28.77 8.67
CA ARG A 17 -17.97 29.71 9.43
C ARG A 17 -16.64 29.08 9.91
N ASP A 18 -16.31 27.90 9.42
CA ASP A 18 -15.12 27.11 9.81
C ASP A 18 -15.16 26.62 11.28
N GLU A 19 -16.33 26.64 11.93
CA GLU A 19 -16.49 26.14 13.29
C GLU A 19 -16.65 24.61 13.28
N LEU A 20 -16.02 23.95 14.25
CA LEU A 20 -16.05 22.48 14.39
C LEU A 20 -17.45 22.00 14.77
N MET A 21 -17.88 20.91 14.13
CA MET A 21 -19.21 20.34 14.35
C MET A 21 -19.10 18.97 15.05
N PRO A 22 -19.12 18.93 16.40
CA PRO A 22 -19.18 17.67 17.14
C PRO A 22 -20.54 16.99 16.99
N GLY A 23 -20.57 15.66 17.14
CA GLY A 23 -21.81 14.86 17.14
C GLY A 23 -22.47 14.68 15.77
N GLN A 24 -21.83 15.12 14.68
CA GLN A 24 -22.26 14.83 13.31
C GLN A 24 -21.98 13.37 12.95
N ILE A 25 -22.92 12.76 12.24
CA ILE A 25 -22.81 11.40 11.71
C ILE A 25 -22.02 11.44 10.40
N ILE A 26 -20.95 10.65 10.34
CA ILE A 26 -20.15 10.38 9.15
C ILE A 26 -20.22 8.90 8.81
N THR A 27 -20.47 8.57 7.55
CA THR A 27 -20.32 7.21 7.02
C THR A 27 -19.11 7.15 6.09
N PHE A 28 -18.35 6.06 6.17
CA PHE A 28 -17.18 5.84 5.33
C PHE A 28 -17.43 4.68 4.37
N SER A 29 -17.01 4.85 3.12
CA SER A 29 -16.96 3.79 2.12
C SER A 29 -15.60 3.78 1.42
N VAL A 30 -15.23 2.64 0.85
CA VAL A 30 -13.98 2.46 0.12
C VAL A 30 -14.22 1.76 -1.21
N THR A 31 -13.57 2.23 -2.27
CA THR A 31 -13.58 1.62 -3.60
C THR A 31 -12.17 1.62 -4.21
N PRO A 32 -11.82 0.64 -5.07
CA PRO A 32 -12.54 -0.60 -5.37
C PRO A 32 -12.54 -1.58 -4.18
N GLU A 33 -13.15 -2.75 -4.33
CA GLU A 33 -13.09 -3.82 -3.31
C GLU A 33 -11.65 -4.29 -3.05
N GLY A 34 -11.41 -4.89 -1.88
CA GLY A 34 -10.10 -5.41 -1.45
C GLY A 34 -9.39 -4.61 -0.36
N ALA A 35 -10.00 -3.51 0.11
CA ALA A 35 -9.63 -2.84 1.35
C ALA A 35 -10.72 -3.03 2.41
N THR A 36 -10.30 -3.07 3.66
CA THR A 36 -11.16 -3.16 4.84
C THR A 36 -11.07 -1.86 5.62
N LEU A 37 -12.23 -1.31 5.99
CA LEU A 37 -12.32 -0.19 6.92
C LEU A 37 -12.62 -0.73 8.32
N SER A 38 -12.01 -0.16 9.36
CA SER A 38 -12.25 -0.56 10.75
C SER A 38 -13.69 -0.33 11.20
N ASN A 39 -14.43 0.55 10.52
CA ASN A 39 -15.85 0.79 10.72
C ASN A 39 -16.48 1.26 9.40
N THR A 40 -17.53 0.59 8.96
CA THR A 40 -18.36 0.94 7.79
C THR A 40 -19.74 1.48 8.16
N GLY A 41 -20.05 1.53 9.46
CA GLY A 41 -21.28 2.11 10.00
C GLY A 41 -21.19 3.63 10.21
N GLU A 42 -22.08 4.13 11.05
CA GLU A 42 -22.11 5.54 11.45
C GLU A 42 -21.02 5.84 12.48
N VAL A 43 -20.18 6.83 12.20
CA VAL A 43 -19.13 7.35 13.09
C VAL A 43 -19.50 8.76 13.51
N LEU A 44 -19.62 8.99 14.82
CA LEU A 44 -19.86 10.34 15.35
C LEU A 44 -18.55 11.11 15.41
N THR A 45 -18.62 12.38 15.03
CA THR A 45 -17.52 13.32 15.19
C THR A 45 -17.30 13.68 16.66
N ASP A 46 -16.04 13.72 17.07
CA ASP A 46 -15.62 14.07 18.43
C ASP A 46 -15.73 15.58 18.71
N GLN A 47 -15.26 16.02 19.90
CA GLN A 47 -15.25 17.43 20.30
C GLN A 47 -14.48 18.36 19.34
N TYR A 48 -13.62 17.80 18.49
CA TYR A 48 -12.87 18.51 17.47
C TYR A 48 -13.51 18.38 16.08
N GLY A 49 -14.75 17.90 16.00
CA GLY A 49 -15.44 17.64 14.75
C GLY A 49 -14.81 16.49 13.95
N GLN A 50 -14.02 15.60 14.57
CA GLN A 50 -13.27 14.57 13.85
C GLN A 50 -13.93 13.20 13.94
N ALA A 51 -14.07 12.53 12.79
CA ALA A 51 -14.42 11.13 12.69
C ALA A 51 -13.22 10.36 12.09
N LYS A 52 -12.86 9.23 12.69
CA LYS A 52 -11.66 8.47 12.31
C LYS A 52 -12.02 7.05 11.88
N VAL A 53 -11.32 6.56 10.86
CA VAL A 53 -11.41 5.18 10.39
C VAL A 53 -10.03 4.69 9.99
N THR A 54 -9.73 3.43 10.22
CA THR A 54 -8.47 2.82 9.77
C THR A 54 -8.73 1.97 8.52
N LEU A 55 -7.96 2.20 7.46
CA LEU A 55 -7.96 1.38 6.25
C LEU A 55 -6.83 0.35 6.32
N THR A 56 -7.16 -0.90 6.08
CA THR A 56 -6.20 -2.01 5.88
C THR A 56 -6.47 -2.69 4.54
N SER A 57 -5.44 -3.25 3.92
CA SER A 57 -5.58 -4.04 2.70
C SER A 57 -4.43 -5.04 2.57
N ASP A 58 -4.73 -6.21 2.00
CA ASP A 58 -3.79 -7.25 1.61
C ASP A 58 -3.51 -7.23 0.10
N LYS A 59 -3.96 -6.19 -0.62
CA LYS A 59 -3.72 -6.02 -2.06
C LYS A 59 -2.98 -4.72 -2.35
N VAL A 60 -2.02 -4.79 -3.26
CA VAL A 60 -1.42 -3.60 -3.87
C VAL A 60 -2.42 -2.96 -4.80
N ASN A 61 -2.97 -1.82 -4.40
CA ASN A 61 -3.93 -1.05 -5.19
C ASN A 61 -4.03 0.39 -4.70
N VAL A 62 -4.70 1.23 -5.49
CA VAL A 62 -5.11 2.57 -5.08
C VAL A 62 -6.58 2.53 -4.67
N TYR A 63 -6.83 2.85 -3.40
CA TYR A 63 -8.18 2.91 -2.83
C TYR A 63 -8.64 4.35 -2.68
N THR A 64 -9.90 4.63 -3.00
CA THR A 64 -10.56 5.90 -2.71
C THR A 64 -11.49 5.69 -1.53
N VAL A 65 -11.24 6.43 -0.44
CA VAL A 65 -12.12 6.45 0.73
C VAL A 65 -13.01 7.69 0.64
N THR A 66 -14.32 7.48 0.74
CA THR A 66 -15.33 8.55 0.73
C THR A 66 -15.92 8.68 2.13
N ALA A 67 -15.82 9.87 2.73
CA ALA A 67 -16.53 10.24 3.94
C ALA A 67 -17.80 11.01 3.54
N THR A 68 -18.96 10.58 4.02
CA THR A 68 -20.26 11.22 3.77
C THR A 68 -20.86 11.73 5.08
N MET A 69 -21.22 13.00 5.13
CA MET A 69 -21.87 13.64 6.27
C MET A 69 -23.33 13.98 5.93
N GLY A 70 -24.26 13.58 6.80
CA GLY A 70 -25.69 13.88 6.65
C GLY A 70 -26.45 12.85 5.78
N LYS A 71 -27.76 12.72 6.04
CA LYS A 71 -28.65 11.76 5.35
C LYS A 71 -29.44 12.39 4.19
N ASP A 72 -29.96 13.60 4.38
CA ASP A 72 -30.86 14.25 3.40
C ASP A 72 -30.13 15.13 2.39
N VAL A 73 -29.07 15.84 2.84
CA VAL A 73 -28.18 16.64 1.99
C VAL A 73 -26.75 16.19 2.25
N PRO A 74 -26.31 15.09 1.61
CA PRO A 74 -25.01 14.50 1.89
C PRO A 74 -23.88 15.42 1.41
N VAL A 75 -22.96 15.73 2.31
CA VAL A 75 -21.68 16.36 1.97
C VAL A 75 -20.61 15.28 1.92
N GLN A 76 -19.90 15.18 0.80
CA GLN A 76 -18.89 14.15 0.59
C GLN A 76 -17.49 14.75 0.51
N SER A 77 -16.53 14.01 1.05
CA SER A 77 -15.11 14.27 0.88
C SER A 77 -14.39 12.96 0.57
N GLN A 78 -13.38 13.02 -0.29
CA GLN A 78 -12.68 11.84 -0.78
C GLN A 78 -11.17 11.99 -0.56
N VAL A 79 -10.53 10.87 -0.27
CA VAL A 79 -9.07 10.76 -0.19
C VAL A 79 -8.62 9.47 -0.85
N THR A 80 -7.53 9.55 -1.60
CA THR A 80 -6.90 8.37 -2.24
C THR A 80 -5.75 7.86 -1.38
N VAL A 81 -5.71 6.55 -1.20
CA VAL A 81 -4.69 5.83 -0.44
C VAL A 81 -4.04 4.80 -1.37
N ALA A 82 -2.76 5.02 -1.67
CA ALA A 82 -1.96 4.08 -2.45
C ALA A 82 -1.34 3.03 -1.52
N VAL A 83 -1.82 1.79 -1.65
CA VAL A 83 -1.29 0.63 -0.96
C VAL A 83 -0.24 -0.01 -1.87
N LYS A 84 0.98 -0.15 -1.34
CA LYS A 84 2.17 -0.66 -2.03
C LYS A 84 2.72 -1.87 -1.29
N ALA A 85 3.35 -2.76 -2.05
CA ALA A 85 4.00 -3.98 -1.58
C ALA A 85 4.90 -3.71 -0.36
N ASP A 86 4.98 -4.67 0.57
CA ASP A 86 5.74 -4.46 1.78
C ASP A 86 7.24 -4.66 1.56
N ALA A 87 7.96 -3.54 1.48
CA ALA A 87 9.42 -3.58 1.39
C ALA A 87 10.09 -4.23 2.62
N LYS A 88 9.41 -4.34 3.77
CA LYS A 88 9.97 -4.96 4.98
C LYS A 88 9.99 -6.49 4.92
N THR A 89 9.06 -7.09 4.18
CA THR A 89 8.98 -8.55 3.98
C THR A 89 9.45 -8.98 2.59
N ALA A 90 10.05 -8.03 1.85
CA ALA A 90 10.58 -8.28 0.54
C ALA A 90 11.68 -9.35 0.58
N HIS A 91 11.59 -10.32 -0.32
CA HIS A 91 12.57 -11.38 -0.51
C HIS A 91 12.70 -11.72 -1.99
N VAL A 92 13.87 -12.23 -2.39
CA VAL A 92 14.09 -12.67 -3.77
C VAL A 92 13.45 -14.03 -3.98
N VAL A 93 12.55 -14.11 -4.97
CA VAL A 93 11.83 -15.34 -5.34
C VAL A 93 12.42 -16.04 -6.56
N SER A 94 13.15 -15.31 -7.41
CA SER A 94 13.88 -15.91 -8.53
C SER A 94 15.08 -15.08 -8.97
N VAL A 95 16.07 -15.76 -9.54
CA VAL A 95 17.27 -15.18 -10.13
C VAL A 95 17.54 -15.93 -11.42
N VAL A 96 17.68 -15.20 -12.53
CA VAL A 96 17.90 -15.77 -13.87
C VAL A 96 19.05 -15.03 -14.54
N ALA A 97 19.94 -15.79 -15.18
CA ALA A 97 21.00 -15.28 -16.04
C ALA A 97 20.59 -15.44 -17.51
N SER A 98 20.80 -14.42 -18.34
CA SER A 98 20.55 -14.49 -19.78
C SER A 98 21.63 -13.75 -20.59
N PRO A 99 22.41 -14.46 -21.44
CA PRO A 99 22.46 -15.92 -21.57
C PRO A 99 22.94 -16.60 -20.27
N ASP A 100 22.58 -17.87 -20.06
CA ASP A 100 22.99 -18.64 -18.88
C ASP A 100 24.45 -19.13 -18.95
N THR A 101 25.08 -18.94 -20.12
CA THR A 101 26.45 -19.31 -20.45
C THR A 101 27.08 -18.21 -21.32
N ILE A 102 28.35 -17.92 -21.06
CA ILE A 102 29.14 -16.92 -21.80
C ILE A 102 30.52 -17.48 -22.14
N THR A 103 31.12 -16.98 -23.22
CA THR A 103 32.50 -17.33 -23.57
C THR A 103 33.48 -16.58 -22.66
N ALA A 104 34.57 -17.24 -22.26
CA ALA A 104 35.64 -16.60 -21.48
C ALA A 104 36.56 -15.75 -22.38
N ASP A 105 35.99 -14.83 -23.16
CA ASP A 105 36.72 -13.96 -24.10
C ASP A 105 36.88 -12.52 -23.59
N GLY A 106 36.27 -12.18 -22.46
CA GLY A 106 36.28 -10.84 -21.88
C GLY A 106 35.38 -9.84 -22.60
N VAL A 107 34.53 -10.31 -23.51
CA VAL A 107 33.60 -9.50 -24.31
C VAL A 107 32.16 -9.97 -24.10
N ASP A 108 31.94 -11.28 -24.10
CA ASP A 108 30.65 -11.89 -23.82
C ASP A 108 30.18 -11.52 -22.40
N SER A 109 28.89 -11.23 -22.28
CA SER A 109 28.28 -10.83 -21.01
C SER A 109 26.91 -11.47 -20.82
N SER A 110 26.53 -11.62 -19.55
CA SER A 110 25.22 -12.11 -19.13
C SER A 110 24.51 -11.06 -18.29
N THR A 111 23.20 -10.93 -18.50
CA THR A 111 22.36 -10.07 -17.66
C THR A 111 21.71 -10.91 -16.57
N ILE A 112 21.93 -10.53 -15.31
CA ILE A 112 21.27 -11.16 -14.16
C ILE A 112 20.00 -10.38 -13.83
N THR A 113 18.87 -11.07 -13.85
CA THR A 113 17.56 -10.52 -13.49
C THR A 113 17.05 -11.22 -12.24
N SER A 114 16.75 -10.45 -11.19
CA SER A 114 16.06 -10.95 -10.00
C SER A 114 14.61 -10.50 -9.95
N ARG A 115 13.76 -11.36 -9.39
CA ARG A 115 12.38 -11.02 -9.03
C ARG A 115 12.27 -10.94 -7.52
N VAL A 116 11.85 -9.79 -7.03
CA VAL A 116 11.63 -9.53 -5.59
C VAL A 116 10.13 -9.44 -5.35
N GLU A 117 9.64 -10.17 -4.35
CA GLU A 117 8.25 -10.11 -3.90
C GLU A 117 8.18 -9.93 -2.39
N ASP A 118 7.07 -9.42 -1.89
CA ASP A 118 6.73 -9.49 -0.47
C ASP A 118 6.12 -10.86 -0.11
N ASP A 119 5.85 -11.10 1.18
CA ASP A 119 5.24 -12.36 1.67
C ASP A 119 3.87 -12.69 1.04
N TYR A 120 3.22 -11.73 0.39
CA TYR A 120 1.94 -11.89 -0.28
C TYR A 120 2.08 -12.07 -1.80
N GLY A 121 3.32 -12.11 -2.32
CA GLY A 121 3.60 -12.31 -3.74
C GLY A 121 3.44 -11.04 -4.58
N PHE A 122 3.47 -9.84 -3.97
CA PHE A 122 3.46 -8.60 -4.74
C PHE A 122 4.89 -8.17 -5.09
N PRO A 123 5.16 -7.78 -6.34
CA PRO A 123 6.46 -7.25 -6.74
C PRO A 123 6.84 -6.02 -5.92
N VAL A 124 8.07 -6.00 -5.42
CA VAL A 124 8.61 -4.89 -4.64
C VAL A 124 9.66 -4.13 -5.46
N GLU A 125 9.45 -2.82 -5.61
CA GLU A 125 10.39 -1.93 -6.28
C GLU A 125 11.32 -1.22 -5.29
N GLY A 126 12.51 -0.82 -5.77
CA GLY A 126 13.44 0.01 -4.99
C GLY A 126 14.16 -0.72 -3.84
N VAL A 127 14.20 -2.06 -3.89
CA VAL A 127 14.94 -2.88 -2.93
C VAL A 127 16.37 -3.11 -3.44
N ASP A 128 17.34 -2.92 -2.55
CA ASP A 128 18.74 -3.25 -2.84
C ASP A 128 18.93 -4.77 -2.84
N VAL A 129 19.18 -5.35 -4.02
CA VAL A 129 19.52 -6.77 -4.18
C VAL A 129 21.03 -6.91 -4.34
N ARG A 130 21.66 -7.71 -3.47
CA ARG A 130 23.09 -8.02 -3.56
C ARG A 130 23.32 -9.35 -4.25
N TYR A 131 24.19 -9.33 -5.25
CA TYR A 131 24.58 -10.50 -6.00
C TYR A 131 25.95 -10.98 -5.54
N ALA A 132 26.10 -12.29 -5.44
CA ALA A 132 27.38 -12.96 -5.37
C ALA A 132 27.40 -14.09 -6.41
N LEU A 133 28.59 -14.64 -6.66
CA LEU A 133 28.74 -15.86 -7.45
C LEU A 133 29.10 -17.01 -6.51
N ASP A 134 28.49 -18.17 -6.73
CA ASP A 134 28.94 -19.39 -6.06
C ASP A 134 30.30 -19.85 -6.61
N THR A 135 30.88 -20.91 -6.02
CA THR A 135 32.17 -21.48 -6.44
C THR A 135 32.18 -22.05 -7.86
N LYS A 136 31.01 -22.13 -8.52
CA LYS A 136 30.82 -22.55 -9.91
C LYS A 136 30.46 -21.39 -10.83
N GLY A 137 30.54 -20.14 -10.35
CA GLY A 137 30.21 -18.94 -11.13
C GLY A 137 28.72 -18.71 -11.35
N ARG A 138 27.84 -19.39 -10.61
CA ARG A 138 26.38 -19.19 -10.71
C ARG A 138 25.95 -18.00 -9.85
N PRO A 139 25.03 -17.15 -10.33
CA PRO A 139 24.48 -16.06 -9.52
C PRO A 139 23.76 -16.61 -8.28
N VAL A 140 24.11 -16.07 -7.12
CA VAL A 140 23.41 -16.25 -5.85
C VAL A 140 23.06 -14.88 -5.29
N VAL A 141 21.94 -14.77 -4.59
CA VAL A 141 21.53 -13.54 -3.91
C VAL A 141 21.83 -13.66 -2.42
N ASN A 142 22.38 -12.59 -1.85
CA ASN A 142 22.72 -12.47 -0.43
C ASN A 142 21.96 -11.33 0.25
#